data_AF-A0A433A011-F1
#
_entry.id   AF-A0A433A011-F1
#
_cell.length_a   1.000
_cell.length_b   1.000
_cell.length_c   1.000
_cell.angle_alpha   90.00
_cell.angle_beta   90.00
_cell.angle_gamma   90.00
#
_symmetry.space_group_name_H-M   'P 1'
#
loop_
_entity.id
_entity.type
_entity.pdbx_description
1 polymer ?
#
loop_
_entity_poly.entity_id
_entity_poly.type
_entity_poly.pdbx_seq_one_letter_code
_entity_poly.pdbx_strand_id
1 'polypeptide(L)' 'MLPHQVNENTKSLYVGNLDPRVTDLMLQEIFSSVGVVDNVKIIPDKN' A
#
# COMPACT_ATOMS: atom_id res chain seq x y z
N MET A 1 4.87 3.03 -31.30
CA MET A 1 4.40 3.31 -29.94
C MET A 1 3.89 1.99 -29.38
N LEU A 2 4.63 1.33 -28.50
CA LEU A 2 4.16 0.08 -27.89
C LEU A 2 2.95 0.40 -26.99
N PRO A 3 1.89 -0.42 -26.97
CA PRO A 3 0.82 -0.23 -26.01
C PRO A 3 1.41 -0.37 -24.60
N HIS A 4 1.29 0.68 -23.79
CA HIS A 4 1.48 0.56 -22.35
C HIS A 4 0.47 -0.48 -21.87
N GLN A 5 0.94 -1.67 -21.52
CA GLN A 5 0.16 -2.63 -20.75
C GLN A 5 -0.12 -1.97 -19.40
N VAL A 6 -1.24 -1.24 -19.31
CA VAL A 6 -1.86 -0.90 -18.04
C VAL A 6 -2.15 -2.25 -17.41
N ASN A 7 -1.39 -2.59 -16.38
CA ASN A 7 -1.63 -3.79 -15.61
C ASN A 7 -2.90 -3.51 -14.81
N GLU A 8 -4.07 -3.75 -15.41
CA GLU A 8 -5.43 -3.52 -14.87
C GLU A 8 -5.72 -4.28 -13.56
N ASN A 9 -4.73 -5.01 -13.03
CA ASN A 9 -4.84 -5.84 -11.84
C ASN A 9 -3.79 -5.49 -10.78
N THR A 10 -3.33 -4.24 -10.72
CA THR A 10 -2.51 -3.79 -9.59
C THR A 10 -3.38 -3.66 -8.34
N LYS A 11 -3.38 -4.69 -7.49
CA LYS A 11 -4.04 -4.70 -6.17
C LYS A 11 -3.15 -4.15 -5.05
N SER A 12 -2.14 -3.35 -5.41
CA SER A 12 -1.11 -2.86 -4.48
C SER A 12 -1.13 -1.35 -4.39
N LEU A 13 -1.16 -0.82 -3.17
CA LEU A 13 -1.08 0.61 -2.88
C LEU A 13 0.28 0.94 -2.25
N TYR A 14 0.91 2.02 -2.70
CA TYR A 14 2.11 2.58 -2.07
C TYR A 14 1.74 3.85 -1.32
N VAL A 15 2.00 3.86 -0.02
CA VAL A 15 1.69 4.99 0.86
C VAL A 15 3.00 5.51 1.45
N GLY A 16 3.30 6.78 1.19
CA GLY A 16 4.51 7.45 1.68
C GLY A 16 4.21 8.47 2.78
N ASN A 17 5.26 9.11 3.29
CA ASN A 17 5.16 10.16 4.32
C ASN A 17 4.37 9.72 5.56
N LEU A 18 4.56 8.47 5.97
CA LEU A 18 3.97 7.92 7.19
C LEU A 18 4.69 8.48 8.41
N ASP A 19 3.94 8.83 9.46
CA ASP A 19 4.51 9.11 10.77
C ASP A 19 5.22 7.84 11.29
N PRO A 20 6.40 7.95 11.93
CA PRO A 20 7.14 6.78 12.45
C PRO A 20 6.37 5.89 13.43
N ARG A 21 5.28 6.39 14.00
CA ARG A 21 4.41 5.63 14.92
C ARG A 21 3.35 4.80 14.19
N VAL A 22 3.18 4.97 12.88
CA VAL A 22 2.23 4.17 12.09
C VAL A 22 2.70 2.72 12.05
N THR A 23 1.79 1.81 12.34
CA THR A 23 2.01 0.37 12.23
C THR A 23 1.24 -0.22 11.05
N ASP A 24 1.67 -1.40 10.61
CA ASP A 24 0.99 -2.18 9.58
C ASP A 24 -0.45 -2.52 9.96
N LEU A 25 -0.71 -2.80 11.24
CA LEU A 25 -2.06 -3.03 11.76
C LEU A 25 -2.96 -1.81 11.58
N MET A 26 -2.48 -0.60 11.90
CA MET A 26 -3.26 0.63 11.72
C MET A 26 -3.67 0.84 10.26
N LEU A 27 -2.75 0.62 9.32
CA LEU A 27 -3.06 0.71 7.90
C LEU A 27 -4.04 -0.39 7.47
N GLN A 28 -3.87 -1.62 7.97
CA GLN A 28 -4.78 -2.72 7.67
C GLN A 28 -6.21 -2.39 8.12
N GLU A 29 -6.41 -1.91 9.35
CA GLU A 29 -7.73 -1.55 9.88
C GLU A 29 -8.39 -0.43 9.06
N ILE A 30 -7.62 0.60 8.72
CA ILE A 30 -8.12 1.73 7.92
C ILE A 30 -8.57 1.27 6.53
N PHE A 31 -7.71 0.55 5.79
CA PHE A 31 -8.03 0.11 4.43
C PHE A 31 -9.07 -1.01 4.39
N SER A 32 -9.20 -1.80 5.47
CA SER A 32 -10.26 -2.82 5.60
C SER A 32 -11.66 -2.22 5.59
N SER A 33 -11.81 -0.93 5.91
CA SER A 33 -13.10 -0.23 5.77
C SER A 33 -13.54 -0.07 4.30
N VAL A 34 -12.60 -0.12 3.36
CA VAL A 34 -12.86 0.04 1.92
C VAL A 34 -12.98 -1.32 1.22
N GLY A 35 -12.20 -2.31 1.64
CA GLY A 35 -12.22 -3.65 1.06
C GLY A 35 -11.21 -4.60 1.68
N VAL A 36 -11.13 -5.83 1.16
CA VAL A 36 -10.22 -6.85 1.68
C VAL A 36 -8.76 -6.42 1.48
N VAL A 37 -8.00 -6.43 2.57
CA VAL A 37 -6.55 -6.17 2.57
C VAL A 37 -5.81 -7.50 2.74
N ASP A 38 -5.19 -7.98 1.67
CA ASP A 38 -4.47 -9.26 1.68
C ASP A 38 -3.19 -9.20 2.54
N ASN A 39 -2.40 -8.14 2.40
CA ASN A 39 -1.14 -7.96 3.12
C ASN A 39 -0.80 -6.48 3.29
N VAL A 40 -0.09 -6.14 4.37
CA VAL A 40 0.50 -4.82 4.60
C VAL A 40 1.98 -4.98 4.92
N LYS A 41 2.82 -4.10 4.37
CA LYS A 41 4.26 -4.06 4.64
C LYS A 41 4.72 -2.62 4.78
N ILE A 42 5.28 -2.28 5.95
CA ILE A 42 5.99 -1.01 6.14
C ILE A 42 7.44 -1.19 5.67
N ILE A 43 7.88 -0.27 4.83
CA ILE A 43 9.27 -0.19 4.36
C ILE A 43 9.86 1.08 4.99
N PRO A 44 10.68 0.95 6.05
CA PRO A 44 11.37 2.10 6.64
C PRO A 44 12.32 2.71 5.63
N ASP A 45 12.36 4.03 5.57
CA ASP A 45 13.39 4.73 4.82
C ASP A 45 14.77 4.42 5.44
N LYS A 46 15.73 4.04 4.61
CA LYS A 46 17.12 3.78 5.02
C LYS A 46 17.95 5.00 4.70
N ASN A 47 17.80 6.05 5.51
CA ASN A 47 18.70 7.20 5.51
C ASN A 47 19.66 7.13 6.69
#